data_AF-A0AAD4XB31-F1
#
_entry.id   AF-A0AAD4XB31-F1
#
_cell.length_a   1.000
_cell.length_b   1.000
_cell.length_c   1.000
_cell.angle_alpha   90.00
_cell.angle_beta   90.00
_cell.angle_gamma   90.00
#
_symmetry.space_group_name_H-M   'P 1'
#
loop_
_entity.id
_entity.type
_entity.pdbx_description
1 polymer ?
#
loop_
_entity_poly.entity_id
_entity_poly.type
_entity_poly.pdbx_seq_one_letter_code
_entity_poly.pdbx_strand_id
1 'polypeptide(L)'
;MSPGYSPYSLPSDSPTSPEKEKYNTLACYVNDFETTFLNDTAYYYARKASNLTKEEYAVKADECLQNEKDRASRYLHPSTKEKLLITTRDVLYALLKKILEK
;
A
#
# COMPACT_ATOMS: atom_id res chain seq x y z
N MET A 1 -5.52 -35.80 49.37
CA MET A 1 -4.68 -34.74 48.78
C MET A 1 -5.06 -34.64 47.31
N SER A 2 -5.69 -33.54 46.88
CA SER A 2 -6.09 -33.34 45.47
C SER A 2 -4.92 -32.78 44.67
N PRO A 3 -4.61 -33.27 43.45
CA PRO A 3 -3.57 -32.67 42.64
C PRO A 3 -4.04 -31.31 42.12
N GLY A 4 -3.18 -30.30 42.26
CA GLY A 4 -3.46 -28.91 41.90
C GLY A 4 -3.75 -28.76 40.41
N TYR A 5 -4.98 -28.32 40.10
CA TYR A 5 -5.34 -27.85 38.77
C TYR A 5 -4.87 -26.39 38.66
N SER A 6 -3.81 -26.14 37.88
CA SER A 6 -3.37 -24.79 37.55
C SER A 6 -4.12 -24.32 36.29
N PRO A 7 -4.91 -23.24 36.38
CA PRO A 7 -5.74 -22.77 35.25
C PRO A 7 -4.94 -22.12 34.11
N TYR A 8 -3.61 -22.07 34.20
CA TYR A 8 -2.72 -21.40 33.22
C TYR A 8 -1.73 -22.34 32.53
N SER A 9 -1.95 -23.65 32.53
CA SER A 9 -1.17 -24.56 31.67
C SER A 9 -1.58 -24.34 30.21
N LEU A 10 -0.77 -23.60 29.46
CA LEU A 10 -0.91 -23.48 28.01
C LEU A 10 -0.67 -24.87 27.38
N PRO A 11 -1.57 -25.35 26.50
CA PRO A 11 -1.31 -26.57 25.76
C PRO A 11 -0.11 -26.33 24.84
N SER A 12 0.98 -27.06 25.08
CA SER A 12 2.11 -27.15 24.16
C SER A 12 1.64 -27.80 22.86
N ASP A 13 1.72 -27.06 21.75
CA ASP A 13 2.00 -27.48 20.36
C ASP A 13 1.63 -28.94 20.00
N SER A 14 0.75 -29.28 19.05
CA SER A 14 0.49 -28.67 17.74
C SER A 14 -0.77 -29.30 17.12
N PRO A 15 -1.64 -28.56 16.42
CA PRO A 15 -2.53 -29.14 15.43
C PRO A 15 -1.85 -29.19 14.05
N THR A 16 -1.45 -30.40 13.63
CA THR A 16 -1.15 -30.74 12.24
C THR A 16 -2.46 -31.05 11.49
N SER A 17 -3.16 -30.05 10.95
CA SER A 17 -4.25 -30.28 9.98
C SER A 17 -4.79 -28.97 9.36
N PRO A 18 -5.47 -29.02 8.19
CA PRO A 18 -5.46 -28.02 7.13
C PRO A 18 -6.41 -26.82 7.38
N GLU A 19 -6.45 -26.26 8.58
CA GLU A 19 -7.32 -25.13 8.91
C GLU A 19 -6.74 -23.76 8.50
N LYS A 20 -5.55 -23.71 7.90
CA LYS A 20 -4.90 -22.46 7.44
C LYS A 20 -5.50 -21.84 6.16
N GLU A 21 -6.66 -22.30 5.69
CA GLU A 21 -7.28 -21.79 4.46
C GLU A 21 -8.65 -21.09 4.67
N LYS A 22 -9.08 -20.83 5.91
CA LYS A 22 -10.43 -20.27 6.15
C LYS A 22 -10.51 -18.75 6.35
N TYR A 23 -9.46 -17.99 6.05
CA TYR A 23 -9.55 -16.54 6.10
C TYR A 23 -8.75 -15.92 4.96
N ASN A 24 -9.45 -15.49 3.90
CA ASN A 24 -8.90 -14.49 2.98
C ASN A 24 -8.92 -13.14 3.70
N THR A 25 -8.06 -13.01 4.72
CA THR A 25 -8.08 -11.95 5.73
C THR A 25 -7.90 -10.55 5.14
N LEU A 26 -7.39 -10.44 3.91
CA LEU A 26 -7.17 -9.17 3.22
C LEU A 26 -8.22 -8.86 2.14
N ALA A 27 -9.20 -9.74 1.88
CA ALA A 27 -10.18 -9.52 0.80
C ALA A 27 -10.94 -8.21 0.96
N CYS A 28 -11.49 -7.93 2.15
CA CYS A 28 -12.23 -6.70 2.42
C CYS A 28 -11.31 -5.48 2.33
N TYR A 29 -10.07 -5.57 2.83
CA TYR A 29 -9.09 -4.50 2.72
C TYR A 29 -8.77 -4.16 1.25
N VAL A 30 -8.58 -5.18 0.40
CA VAL A 30 -8.27 -4.97 -1.02
C VAL A 30 -9.45 -4.38 -1.78
N ASN A 31 -10.65 -4.91 -1.55
CA ASN A 31 -11.86 -4.55 -2.29
C ASN A 31 -12.43 -3.21 -1.83
N ASP A 32 -12.48 -2.95 -0.53
CA ASP A 32 -13.19 -1.81 0.03
C ASP A 32 -12.28 -0.59 0.18
N PHE A 33 -10.94 -0.78 0.24
CA PHE A 33 -9.98 0.30 0.47
C PHE A 33 -8.85 0.36 -0.57
N GLU A 34 -8.06 -0.71 -0.75
CA GLU A 34 -6.84 -0.65 -1.57
C GLU A 34 -7.13 -0.18 -3.00
N THR A 35 -8.15 -0.75 -3.62
CA THR A 35 -8.48 -0.50 -5.02
C THR A 35 -8.92 0.95 -5.24
N THR A 36 -9.81 1.48 -4.41
CA THR A 36 -10.29 2.85 -4.48
C THR A 36 -9.17 3.85 -4.16
N PHE A 37 -8.39 3.58 -3.13
CA PHE A 37 -7.23 4.39 -2.74
C PHE A 37 -6.18 4.53 -3.85
N LEU A 38 -5.82 3.43 -4.54
CA LEU A 38 -4.85 3.47 -5.64
C LEU A 38 -5.37 4.30 -6.82
N ASN A 39 -6.65 4.13 -7.18
CA ASN A 39 -7.28 4.89 -8.25
C ASN A 39 -7.32 6.39 -7.93
N ASP A 40 -7.77 6.76 -6.73
CA ASP A 40 -7.82 8.16 -6.29
C ASP A 40 -6.44 8.80 -6.27
N THR A 41 -5.41 8.05 -5.86
CA THR A 41 -4.03 8.53 -5.90
C THR A 41 -3.56 8.80 -7.33
N ALA A 42 -3.86 7.91 -8.27
CA ALA A 42 -3.54 8.13 -9.68
C ALA A 42 -4.22 9.41 -10.23
N TYR A 43 -5.51 9.60 -9.92
CA TYR A 43 -6.25 10.80 -10.31
C TYR A 43 -5.69 12.09 -9.66
N TYR A 44 -5.31 12.02 -8.38
CA TYR A 44 -4.71 13.14 -7.67
C TYR A 44 -3.44 13.64 -8.35
N TYR A 45 -2.49 12.74 -8.65
CA TYR A 45 -1.24 13.12 -9.30
C TYR A 45 -1.44 13.57 -10.76
N ALA A 46 -2.40 12.98 -11.48
CA ALA A 46 -2.80 13.44 -12.80
C ALA A 46 -3.27 14.90 -12.80
N ARG A 47 -4.05 15.32 -11.80
CA ARG A 47 -4.51 16.71 -11.65
C ARG A 47 -3.41 17.65 -11.18
N LYS A 48 -2.55 17.21 -10.26
CA LYS A 48 -1.50 18.06 -9.67
C LYS A 48 -0.49 18.56 -10.71
N ALA A 49 -0.34 17.85 -11.82
CA ALA A 49 0.54 18.21 -12.94
C ALA A 49 0.04 19.39 -13.79
N SER A 50 -1.24 19.80 -13.69
CA SER A 50 -1.79 20.81 -14.60
C SER A 50 -1.21 22.21 -14.44
N ASN A 51 -0.57 22.50 -13.31
CA ASN A 51 -0.16 23.86 -12.91
C ASN A 51 1.37 24.03 -12.82
N LEU A 52 2.16 23.07 -13.28
CA LEU A 52 3.63 23.06 -13.11
C LEU A 52 4.35 23.26 -14.44
N THR A 53 5.50 23.95 -14.41
CA THR A 53 6.44 24.03 -15.54
C THR A 53 7.21 22.72 -15.69
N LYS A 54 7.82 22.48 -16.86
CA LYS A 54 8.52 21.23 -17.21
C LYS A 54 9.65 20.91 -16.24
N GLU A 55 10.48 21.90 -15.93
CA GLU A 55 11.63 21.79 -15.05
C GLU A 55 11.20 21.59 -13.59
N GLU A 56 10.16 22.29 -13.13
CA GLU A 56 9.60 22.09 -11.80
C GLU A 56 8.95 20.71 -11.63
N TYR A 57 8.35 20.19 -12.71
CA TYR A 57 7.66 18.91 -12.67
C TYR A 57 8.63 17.74 -12.43
N ALA A 58 9.80 17.75 -13.08
CA ALA A 58 10.81 16.70 -12.91
C ALA A 58 11.30 16.61 -11.46
N VAL A 59 11.67 17.74 -10.86
CA VAL A 59 12.14 17.79 -9.46
C VAL A 59 11.02 17.39 -8.49
N LYS A 60 9.81 17.94 -8.68
CA LYS A 60 8.66 17.64 -7.80
C LYS A 60 8.18 16.19 -7.93
N ALA A 61 8.38 15.52 -9.07
CA ALA A 61 7.98 14.13 -9.24
C ALA A 61 8.78 13.19 -8.32
N ASP A 62 10.10 13.37 -8.23
CA ASP A 62 10.96 12.57 -7.36
C ASP A 62 10.65 12.81 -5.87
N GLU A 63 10.47 14.08 -5.48
CA GLU A 63 10.03 14.43 -4.12
C GLU A 63 8.67 13.82 -3.78
N CYS A 64 7.72 13.84 -4.72
CA CYS A 64 6.41 13.23 -4.54
C CYS A 64 6.53 11.72 -4.31
N LEU A 65 7.36 11.02 -5.08
CA LEU A 65 7.55 9.58 -4.95
C LEU A 65 8.17 9.21 -3.59
N GLN A 66 9.15 9.99 -3.12
CA GLN A 66 9.79 9.76 -1.82
C GLN A 66 8.81 10.01 -0.66
N ASN A 67 8.04 11.11 -0.72
CA ASN A 67 7.00 11.38 0.27
C ASN A 67 5.93 10.28 0.31
N GLU A 68 5.55 9.74 -0.85
CA GLU A 68 4.58 8.65 -0.96
C GLU A 68 5.12 7.37 -0.31
N LYS A 69 6.40 7.06 -0.53
CA LYS A 69 7.09 5.91 0.07
C LYS A 69 7.09 5.99 1.60
N ASP A 70 7.41 7.16 2.14
CA ASP A 70 7.48 7.38 3.57
C ASP A 70 6.09 7.33 4.21
N ARG A 71 5.07 7.93 3.56
CA ARG A 71 3.68 7.84 4.02
C ARG A 71 3.18 6.40 4.00
N ALA A 72 3.35 5.68 2.89
CA ALA A 72 2.89 4.31 2.73
C ALA A 72 3.52 3.35 3.73
N SER A 73 4.79 3.57 4.08
CA SER A 73 5.50 2.74 5.06
C SER A 73 4.91 2.80 6.48
N ARG A 74 4.17 3.86 6.81
CA ARG A 74 3.62 4.10 8.15
C ARG A 74 2.18 3.60 8.31
N TYR A 75 1.41 3.55 7.22
CA TYR A 75 -0.04 3.38 7.31
C TYR A 75 -0.60 2.26 6.44
N LEU A 76 0.12 1.82 5.41
CA LEU A 76 -0.42 0.89 4.43
C LEU A 76 0.19 -0.50 4.58
N HIS A 77 -0.60 -1.50 4.19
CA HIS A 77 -0.10 -2.86 4.09
C HIS A 77 1.08 -2.92 3.10
N PRO A 78 2.13 -3.74 3.35
CA PRO A 78 3.29 -3.82 2.47
C PRO A 78 2.96 -4.10 1.00
N SER A 79 1.93 -4.93 0.73
CA SER A 79 1.47 -5.17 -0.65
C SER A 79 0.93 -3.91 -1.32
N THR A 80 0.21 -3.07 -0.57
CA THR A 80 -0.34 -1.80 -1.07
C THR A 80 0.75 -0.79 -1.29
N LYS A 81 1.73 -0.72 -0.39
CA LYS A 81 2.88 0.17 -0.54
C LYS A 81 3.58 -0.08 -1.88
N GLU A 82 3.84 -1.34 -2.23
CA GLU A 82 4.51 -1.68 -3.48
C GLU A 82 3.67 -1.27 -4.70
N LYS A 83 2.38 -1.60 -4.70
CA LYS A 83 1.43 -1.20 -5.76
C LYS A 83 1.35 0.32 -5.91
N LEU A 84 1.23 1.04 -4.80
CA LEU A 84 1.13 2.50 -4.76
C LEU A 84 2.36 3.16 -5.37
N LEU A 85 3.57 2.66 -5.07
CA LEU A 85 4.80 3.20 -5.61
C LEU A 85 4.90 2.99 -7.13
N ILE A 86 4.45 1.84 -7.63
CA ILE A 86 4.38 1.57 -9.07
C ILE A 86 3.37 2.53 -9.72
N THR A 87 2.12 2.56 -9.23
CA THR A 87 1.07 3.43 -9.78
C THR A 87 1.47 4.89 -9.78
N THR A 88 2.03 5.39 -8.67
CA THR A 88 2.44 6.80 -8.54
C THR A 88 3.58 7.12 -9.52
N ARG A 89 4.60 6.26 -9.61
CA ARG A 89 5.70 6.43 -10.57
C ARG A 89 5.20 6.46 -12.01
N ASP A 90 4.36 5.49 -12.38
CA ASP A 90 3.85 5.35 -13.74
C ASP A 90 3.04 6.58 -14.17
N VAL A 91 2.18 7.08 -13.27
CA VAL A 91 1.40 8.30 -13.50
C VAL A 91 2.31 9.52 -13.65
N LEU A 92 3.26 9.72 -12.73
CA LEU A 92 4.19 10.85 -12.78
C LEU A 92 5.05 10.83 -14.05
N TYR A 93 5.59 9.67 -14.45
CA TYR A 93 6.41 9.55 -15.65
C TYR A 93 5.60 9.70 -16.95
N ALA A 94 4.37 9.17 -16.99
CA ALA A 94 3.49 9.38 -18.12
C ALA A 94 3.15 10.87 -18.31
N LEU A 95 2.95 11.61 -17.22
CA LEU A 95 2.72 13.05 -17.25
C LEU A 95 3.98 13.83 -17.65
N LEU A 96 5.14 13.45 -17.10
CA LEU A 96 6.41 14.05 -17.47
C LEU A 96 6.66 13.90 -18.98
N LYS A 97 6.49 12.70 -19.53
CA LYS A 97 6.61 12.46 -20.97
C LYS A 97 5.65 13.33 -21.78
N LYS A 98 4.38 13.44 -21.37
CA LYS A 98 3.40 14.33 -22.02
C LYS A 98 3.77 15.81 -21.95
N ILE A 99 4.43 16.26 -20.88
CA ILE A 99 4.92 17.64 -20.73
C ILE A 99 6.19 17.85 -21.59
N LEU A 100 7.04 16.82 -21.74
CA LEU A 100 8.23 16.89 -22.59
C LEU A 100 7.89 16.93 -24.09
N GLU A 101 6.82 16.25 -24.51
CA GLU A 101 6.36 16.15 -25.91
C GLU A 101 5.54 17.38 -26.39
N LYS A 102 5.16 18.29 -25.48
CA LYS A 102 4.54 19.58 -25.79
C LYS A 102 5.60 20.66 -26.02
#